data_AF-A0A5W3Q4G2-F1
#
_entry.id   AF-A0A5W3Q4G2-F1
#
_cell.length_a   1.000
_cell.length_b   1.000
_cell.length_c   1.000
_cell.angle_alpha   90.00
_cell.angle_beta   90.00
_cell.angle_gamma   90.00
#
_symmetry.space_group_name_H-M   'P 1'
#
loop_
_entity.id
_entity.type
_entity.pdbx_description
1 polymer ?
#
loop_
_entity_poly.entity_id
_entity_poly.type
_entity_poly.pdbx_seq_one_letter_code
_entity_poly.pdbx_strand_id
1 'polypeptide(L)'
;TLSSISGKLFGLPISFAVAVAILKTGKFESILALLGVAITSLLIALTIYDQKKVLKSIMNSIDALFSHTKAQRSGELAELISKHKEKLYSQARGLDAAMVFLLIISALPFMISLGVYMFKFHPSVISYFNCFIDVFMTQLFK
;
A
#
# COMPACT_ATOMS: atom_id res chain seq x y z
N THR A 1 13.39 0.21 -12.28
CA THR A 1 11.96 0.48 -12.06
C THR A 1 11.24 -0.64 -11.33
N LEU A 2 11.44 -1.93 -11.65
CA LEU A 2 10.96 -3.05 -10.80
C LEU A 2 11.88 -3.33 -9.59
N SER A 3 13.21 -3.22 -9.80
CA SER A 3 14.23 -3.36 -8.74
C SER A 3 14.06 -2.36 -7.58
N SER A 4 13.60 -1.15 -7.87
CA SER A 4 13.28 -0.10 -6.89
C SER A 4 12.03 -0.38 -6.04
N ILE A 5 11.16 -1.30 -6.47
CA ILE A 5 9.98 -1.74 -5.70
C ILE A 5 10.35 -2.87 -4.75
N SER A 6 11.22 -3.80 -5.21
CA SER A 6 11.71 -4.92 -4.37
C SER A 6 12.39 -4.41 -3.09
N GLY A 7 13.29 -3.42 -3.20
CA GLY A 7 13.97 -2.84 -2.03
C GLY A 7 13.02 -2.13 -1.04
N LYS A 8 11.94 -1.51 -1.53
CA LYS A 8 10.93 -0.85 -0.68
C LYS A 8 9.98 -1.86 -0.03
N LEU A 9 9.76 -3.03 -0.65
CA LEU A 9 9.02 -4.14 -0.06
C LEU A 9 9.71 -4.73 1.18
N PHE A 10 11.06 -4.72 1.23
CA PHE A 10 11.80 -5.12 2.43
C PHE A 10 11.66 -4.14 3.61
N GLY A 11 11.23 -2.90 3.34
CA GLY A 11 10.89 -1.93 4.39
C GLY A 11 9.67 -2.36 5.22
N LEU A 12 8.74 -3.13 4.65
CA LEU A 12 7.55 -3.61 5.35
C LEU A 12 7.89 -4.52 6.54
N PRO A 13 8.68 -5.62 6.39
CA PRO A 13 9.14 -6.43 7.51
C PRO A 13 9.86 -5.63 8.61
N ILE A 14 10.71 -4.67 8.22
CA ILE A 14 11.44 -3.80 9.16
C ILE A 14 10.49 -2.91 9.94
N SER A 15 9.40 -2.47 9.31
CA SER A 15 8.37 -1.65 9.96
C SER A 15 7.65 -2.40 11.09
N PHE A 16 7.54 -3.73 11.02
CA PHE A 16 6.96 -4.55 12.10
C PHE A 16 7.92 -4.74 13.28
N ALA A 17 9.24 -4.72 13.06
CA ALA A 17 10.22 -4.79 14.15
C ALA A 17 10.09 -3.61 15.12
N VAL A 18 9.55 -2.48 14.66
CA VAL A 18 9.30 -1.30 15.49
C VAL A 18 8.24 -1.56 16.56
N ALA A 19 7.20 -2.35 16.26
CA ALA A 19 6.21 -2.73 17.25
C ALA A 19 6.84 -3.51 18.42
N VAL A 20 7.79 -4.40 18.13
CA VAL A 20 8.55 -5.15 19.15
C VAL A 20 9.49 -4.23 19.93
N ALA A 21 10.10 -3.24 19.27
CA ALA A 21 10.96 -2.26 19.92
C ALA A 21 10.18 -1.42 20.95
N ILE A 22 8.96 -0.97 20.62
CA ILE A 22 8.09 -0.20 21.53
C ILE A 22 7.82 -0.96 22.83
N LEU A 23 7.69 -2.30 22.79
CA LEU A 23 7.51 -3.11 23.99
C LEU A 23 8.70 -3.05 24.95
N LYS A 24 9.92 -2.81 24.44
CA LYS A 24 11.15 -2.82 25.24
C LYS A 24 11.67 -1.44 25.63
N THR A 25 11.15 -0.36 25.04
CA THR A 25 11.67 1.01 25.25
C THR A 25 10.80 1.88 26.15
N GLY A 26 11.31 3.03 26.59
CA GLY A 26 10.56 4.00 27.39
C GLY A 26 9.49 4.74 26.58
N LYS A 27 8.72 5.61 27.27
CA LYS A 27 7.60 6.36 26.65
C LYS A 27 8.08 7.29 25.53
N PHE A 28 9.19 7.98 25.75
CA PHE A 28 9.75 8.94 24.80
C PHE A 28 10.29 8.24 23.55
N GLU A 29 11.09 7.20 23.73
CA GLU A 29 11.65 6.39 22.65
C GLU A 29 10.55 5.71 21.83
N SER A 30 9.47 5.28 22.49
CA SER A 30 8.31 4.71 21.80
C SER A 30 7.56 5.75 20.95
N ILE A 31 7.47 7.00 21.38
CA ILE A 31 6.91 8.10 20.58
C ILE A 31 7.80 8.37 19.36
N LEU A 32 9.12 8.43 19.54
CA LEU A 32 10.06 8.59 18.43
C LEU A 32 9.95 7.44 17.43
N ALA A 33 9.81 6.21 17.91
CA ALA A 33 9.60 5.03 17.08
C ALA A 33 8.29 5.11 16.27
N LEU A 34 7.19 5.56 16.89
CA LEU A 34 5.91 5.79 16.21
C LEU A 34 6.02 6.86 15.12
N LEU A 35 6.70 7.97 15.39
CA LEU A 35 6.93 9.02 14.40
C LEU A 35 7.73 8.50 13.20
N GLY A 36 8.77 7.69 13.44
CA GLY A 36 9.55 7.05 12.39
C GLY A 36 8.71 6.14 11.48
N VAL A 37 7.82 5.33 12.07
CA VAL A 37 6.91 4.46 11.31
C VAL A 37 5.86 5.28 10.56
N ALA A 38 5.33 6.34 11.17
CA ALA A 38 4.37 7.23 10.51
C ALA A 38 4.97 7.90 9.26
N ILE A 39 6.17 8.47 9.40
CA ILE A 39 6.90 9.11 8.28
C ILE A 39 7.19 8.07 7.18
N THR A 40 7.65 6.88 7.56
CA THR A 40 7.97 5.82 6.60
C THR A 40 6.72 5.38 5.83
N SER A 41 5.60 5.19 6.52
CA SER A 41 4.30 4.84 5.91
C SER A 41 3.83 5.92 4.94
N LEU A 42 3.98 7.20 5.32
CA LEU A 42 3.67 8.35 4.46
C LEU A 42 4.55 8.39 3.20
N LEU A 43 5.85 8.17 3.33
CA LEU A 43 6.79 8.15 2.20
C LEU A 43 6.50 6.99 1.23
N ILE A 44 6.08 5.83 1.75
CA ILE A 44 5.63 4.70 0.93
C ILE A 44 4.35 5.11 0.16
N ALA A 45 3.37 5.72 0.82
CA ALA A 45 2.14 6.16 0.18
C ALA A 45 2.40 7.18 -0.94
N LEU A 46 3.27 8.18 -0.70
CA LEU A 46 3.69 9.15 -1.71
C LEU A 46 4.41 8.48 -2.89
N THR A 47 5.29 7.51 -2.61
CA THR A 47 5.95 6.73 -3.66
C THR A 47 4.93 6.00 -4.54
N ILE A 48 3.92 5.37 -3.93
CA ILE A 48 2.87 4.65 -4.66
C ILE A 48 2.08 5.62 -5.55
N TYR A 49 1.76 6.80 -5.04
CA TYR A 49 1.07 7.84 -5.80
C TYR A 49 1.87 8.28 -7.04
N ASP A 50 3.17 8.53 -6.87
CA ASP A 50 4.05 8.88 -7.99
C ASP A 50 4.14 7.74 -9.02
N GLN A 51 4.23 6.49 -8.55
CA GLN A 51 4.25 5.32 -9.43
C GLN A 51 2.95 5.19 -10.23
N LYS A 52 1.80 5.50 -9.64
CA LYS A 52 0.50 5.51 -10.33
C LYS A 52 0.44 6.58 -11.43
N LYS A 53 1.01 7.76 -11.18
CA LYS A 53 1.14 8.82 -12.21
C LYS A 53 2.01 8.38 -13.38
N VAL A 54 3.16 7.76 -13.09
CA VAL A 54 4.06 7.22 -14.12
C VAL A 54 3.35 6.14 -14.94
N LEU A 55 2.64 5.21 -14.30
CA LEU A 55 1.87 4.17 -14.98
C LEU A 55 0.82 4.75 -15.92
N LYS A 56 0.07 5.77 -15.48
CA LYS A 56 -0.91 6.48 -16.31
C LYS A 56 -0.25 7.13 -17.53
N SER A 57 0.93 7.73 -17.37
CA SER A 57 1.70 8.30 -18.48
C SER A 57 2.08 7.23 -19.50
N ILE A 58 2.55 6.06 -19.05
CA ILE A 58 2.88 4.93 -19.91
C ILE A 58 1.65 4.46 -20.70
N MET A 59 0.49 4.36 -20.05
CA MET A 59 -0.76 3.99 -20.72
C MET A 59 -1.15 4.98 -21.82
N ASN A 60 -1.03 6.28 -21.54
CA ASN A 60 -1.31 7.32 -22.54
C ASN A 60 -0.34 7.23 -23.73
N SER A 61 0.95 6.96 -23.48
CA SER A 61 1.94 6.76 -24.55
C SER A 61 1.65 5.52 -25.39
N ILE A 62 1.23 4.42 -24.76
CA ILE A 62 0.78 3.20 -25.45
C ILE A 62 -0.41 3.52 -26.36
N ASP A 63 -1.40 4.27 -25.86
CA ASP A 63 -2.55 4.68 -26.67
C ASP A 63 -2.15 5.54 -27.87
N ALA A 64 -1.27 6.52 -27.67
CA ALA A 64 -0.79 7.38 -28.75
C ALA A 64 0.01 6.63 -29.82
N LEU A 65 0.88 5.70 -29.41
CA LEU A 65 1.67 4.85 -30.33
C LEU A 65 0.76 3.96 -31.17
N PHE A 66 -0.21 3.29 -30.54
CA PHE A 66 -1.07 2.35 -31.24
C PHE A 66 -2.21 3.03 -32.00
N SER A 67 -2.68 4.22 -31.61
CA SER A 67 -3.65 4.99 -32.40
C SER A 67 -3.06 5.44 -33.74
N HIS A 68 -1.82 5.92 -33.75
CA HIS A 68 -1.08 6.25 -34.98
C HIS A 68 -0.85 5.03 -35.86
N THR A 69 -0.46 3.89 -35.27
CA THR A 69 -0.13 2.68 -36.03
C THR A 69 -1.37 2.01 -36.63
N LYS A 70 -2.51 2.04 -35.93
CA LYS A 70 -3.79 1.48 -36.40
C LYS A 70 -4.40 2.29 -37.55
N ALA A 71 -4.14 3.60 -37.60
CA ALA A 71 -4.56 4.45 -38.71
C ALA A 71 -3.78 4.17 -40.02
N GLN A 72 -2.62 3.51 -39.94
CA GLN A 72 -1.68 3.37 -41.07
C GLN A 72 -1.56 1.94 -41.63
N ARG A 73 -2.15 0.90 -41.01
CA ARG A 73 -2.07 -0.48 -41.49
C ARG A 73 -3.40 -1.26 -41.34
N SER A 74 -3.79 -1.99 -42.38
CA SER A 74 -4.97 -2.88 -42.42
C SER A 74 -4.58 -4.36 -42.24
N GLY A 75 -5.51 -5.16 -41.69
CA GLY A 75 -5.41 -6.63 -41.60
C GLY A 75 -4.77 -7.19 -40.32
N GLU A 76 -4.12 -8.34 -40.45
CA GLU A 76 -3.54 -9.20 -39.39
C GLU A 76 -2.59 -8.46 -38.42
N LEU A 77 -1.91 -7.42 -38.91
CA LEU A 77 -1.03 -6.60 -38.09
C LEU A 77 -1.79 -5.68 -37.12
N ALA A 78 -2.98 -5.20 -37.51
CA ALA A 78 -3.85 -4.43 -36.64
C ALA A 78 -4.42 -5.32 -35.52
N GLU A 79 -4.66 -6.59 -35.81
CA GLU A 79 -5.07 -7.60 -34.83
C GLU A 79 -3.93 -7.89 -33.82
N LEU A 80 -2.71 -8.15 -34.30
CA LEU A 80 -1.54 -8.32 -33.44
C LEU A 80 -1.27 -7.11 -32.53
N ILE A 81 -1.40 -5.90 -33.08
CA ILE A 81 -1.31 -4.64 -32.34
C ILE A 81 -2.37 -4.56 -31.25
N SER A 82 -3.62 -4.90 -31.57
CA SER A 82 -4.72 -4.86 -30.61
C SER A 82 -4.52 -5.84 -29.44
N LYS A 83 -4.03 -7.04 -29.74
CA LYS A 83 -3.73 -8.09 -28.76
C LYS A 83 -2.56 -7.71 -27.84
N HIS A 84 -1.55 -7.03 -28.38
CA HIS A 84 -0.42 -6.51 -27.61
C HIS A 84 -0.85 -5.35 -26.69
N LYS A 85 -1.67 -4.43 -27.21
CA LYS A 85 -2.27 -3.34 -26.44
C LYS A 85 -3.08 -3.90 -25.26
N GLU A 86 -3.92 -4.91 -25.50
CA GLU A 86 -4.75 -5.53 -24.47
C GLU A 86 -3.91 -6.19 -23.36
N LYS A 87 -2.84 -6.92 -23.71
CA LYS A 87 -1.90 -7.49 -22.73
C LYS A 87 -1.26 -6.41 -21.86
N LEU A 88 -0.78 -5.32 -22.46
CA LEU A 88 -0.18 -4.20 -21.73
C LEU A 88 -1.20 -3.54 -20.79
N TYR A 89 -2.45 -3.38 -21.23
CA TYR A 89 -3.54 -2.87 -20.40
C TYR A 89 -3.87 -3.81 -19.23
N SER A 90 -3.91 -5.12 -19.47
CA SER A 90 -4.10 -6.11 -18.41
C SER A 90 -2.98 -6.06 -17.37
N GLN A 91 -1.72 -5.93 -17.80
CA GLN A 91 -0.58 -5.76 -16.90
C GLN A 91 -0.65 -4.45 -16.12
N ALA A 92 -1.01 -3.33 -16.76
CA ALA A 92 -1.17 -2.05 -16.10
C ALA A 92 -2.29 -2.10 -15.03
N ARG A 93 -3.43 -2.73 -15.33
CA ARG A 93 -4.50 -2.95 -14.33
C ARG A 93 -4.05 -3.83 -13.16
N GLY A 94 -3.32 -4.90 -13.44
CA GLY A 94 -2.76 -5.75 -12.38
C GLY A 94 -1.79 -5.00 -11.48
N LEU A 95 -0.95 -4.13 -12.08
CA LEU A 95 -0.04 -3.28 -11.33
C LEU A 95 -0.77 -2.21 -10.51
N ASP A 96 -1.82 -1.57 -11.04
CA ASP A 96 -2.64 -0.61 -10.29
C ASP A 96 -3.33 -1.26 -9.08
N ALA A 97 -3.87 -2.47 -9.25
CA ALA A 97 -4.44 -3.24 -8.16
C ALA A 97 -3.40 -3.59 -7.08
N ALA A 98 -2.20 -4.02 -7.49
CA ALA A 98 -1.10 -4.29 -6.56
C ALA A 98 -0.66 -3.03 -5.80
N MET A 99 -0.63 -1.86 -6.47
CA MET A 99 -0.33 -0.57 -5.83
C MET A 99 -1.37 -0.19 -4.77
N VAL A 100 -2.66 -0.39 -5.04
CA VAL A 100 -3.73 -0.15 -4.05
C VAL A 100 -3.58 -1.08 -2.84
N PHE A 101 -3.29 -2.36 -3.08
CA PHE A 101 -3.08 -3.33 -2.02
C PHE A 101 -1.86 -2.98 -1.14
N LEU A 102 -0.75 -2.56 -1.77
CA LEU A 102 0.44 -2.08 -1.06
C LEU A 102 0.16 -0.84 -0.22
N LEU A 103 -0.72 0.05 -0.68
CA LEU A 103 -1.10 1.25 0.07
C LEU A 103 -1.84 0.88 1.36
N ILE A 104 -2.78 -0.07 1.28
CA ILE A 104 -3.47 -0.61 2.46
C ILE A 104 -2.47 -1.27 3.42
N ILE A 105 -1.59 -2.12 2.90
CA ILE A 105 -0.58 -2.81 3.71
C ILE A 105 0.40 -1.82 4.35
N SER A 106 0.75 -0.73 3.68
CA SER A 106 1.69 0.26 4.21
C SER A 106 1.20 0.95 5.49
N ALA A 107 -0.11 0.98 5.72
CA ALA A 107 -0.70 1.55 6.94
C ALA A 107 -0.72 0.55 8.12
N LEU A 108 -0.63 -0.75 7.86
CA LEU A 108 -0.73 -1.79 8.91
C LEU A 108 0.37 -1.68 9.98
N PRO A 109 1.67 -1.50 9.65
CA PRO A 109 2.71 -1.39 10.66
C PRO A 109 2.49 -0.20 11.61
N PHE A 110 1.97 0.91 11.09
CA PHE A 110 1.62 2.07 11.92
C PHE A 110 0.47 1.74 12.87
N MET A 111 -0.61 1.15 12.37
CA MET A 111 -1.77 0.76 13.20
C MET A 111 -1.38 -0.23 14.30
N ILE A 112 -0.55 -1.22 13.97
CA ILE A 112 -0.06 -2.22 14.93
C ILE A 112 0.85 -1.57 15.97
N SER A 113 1.79 -0.73 15.55
CA SER A 113 2.69 -0.03 16.47
C SER A 113 1.93 0.90 17.41
N LEU A 114 0.90 1.59 16.89
CA LEU A 114 0.02 2.45 17.69
C LEU A 114 -0.78 1.63 18.72
N GLY A 115 -1.35 0.49 18.31
CA GLY A 115 -2.04 -0.42 19.22
C GLY A 115 -1.14 -0.92 20.36
N VAL A 116 0.10 -1.32 20.03
CA VAL A 116 1.09 -1.76 21.01
C VAL A 116 1.49 -0.63 21.97
N TYR A 117 1.65 0.60 21.47
CA TYR A 117 1.91 1.76 22.31
C TYR A 117 0.76 2.03 23.28
N MET A 118 -0.49 2.01 22.80
CA MET A 118 -1.67 2.19 23.63
C MET A 118 -1.79 1.09 24.68
N PHE A 119 -1.47 -0.16 24.34
CA PHE A 119 -1.42 -1.27 25.29
C PHE A 119 -0.44 -1.06 26.41
N LYS A 120 0.75 -0.59 26.08
CA LYS A 120 1.81 -0.43 27.06
C LYS A 120 1.60 0.77 27.98
N PHE A 121 1.17 1.92 27.45
CA PHE A 121 1.16 3.19 28.19
C PHE A 121 -0.24 3.72 28.55
N HIS A 122 -1.29 3.20 27.91
CA HIS A 122 -2.67 3.63 28.11
C HIS A 122 -3.64 2.43 28.27
N PRO A 123 -3.42 1.55 29.27
CA PRO A 123 -4.20 0.32 29.44
C PRO A 123 -5.70 0.58 29.64
N SER A 124 -6.07 1.74 30.20
CA SER A 124 -7.48 2.15 30.36
C SER A 124 -8.23 2.21 29.03
N VAL A 125 -7.58 2.59 27.93
CA VAL A 125 -8.22 2.68 26.60
C VAL A 125 -8.57 1.29 26.06
N ILE A 126 -7.75 0.28 26.35
CA ILE A 126 -8.05 -1.12 25.99
C ILE A 126 -9.18 -1.68 26.81
N SER A 127 -9.28 -1.30 28.09
CA SER A 127 -10.43 -1.69 28.90
C SER A 127 -11.74 -1.16 28.30
N TYR A 128 -11.75 0.08 27.80
CA TYR A 128 -12.90 0.64 27.08
C TYR A 128 -13.17 -0.08 25.75
N PHE A 129 -12.13 -0.40 24.98
CA PHE A 129 -12.27 -1.09 23.70
C PHE A 129 -12.81 -2.51 23.87
N ASN A 130 -12.33 -3.24 24.87
CA ASN A 130 -12.82 -4.58 25.20
C ASN A 130 -14.28 -4.52 25.67
N CYS A 131 -14.64 -3.54 26.51
CA CYS A 131 -16.02 -3.31 26.92
C CYS A 131 -16.93 -3.01 25.71
N PHE A 132 -16.47 -2.19 24.77
CA PHE A 132 -17.21 -1.91 23.54
C PHE A 132 -17.41 -3.16 22.68
N ILE A 133 -16.36 -3.97 22.46
CA ILE A 133 -16.45 -5.21 21.70
C ILE A 133 -17.43 -6.19 22.38
N ASP A 134 -17.39 -6.29 23.70
CA ASP A 134 -18.25 -7.19 24.46
C ASP A 134 -19.72 -6.77 24.35
N VAL A 135 -20.01 -5.46 24.46
CA VAL A 135 -21.35 -4.89 24.23
C VAL A 135 -21.80 -5.11 22.78
N PHE A 136 -20.92 -4.88 21.80
CA PHE A 136 -21.24 -5.07 20.39
C PHE A 136 -21.55 -6.54 20.06
N MET A 137 -20.73 -7.48 20.54
CA MET A 137 -20.95 -8.91 20.36
C MET A 137 -22.25 -9.35 21.06
N THR A 138 -22.51 -8.85 22.27
CA THR A 138 -23.76 -9.13 22.99
C THR A 138 -24.99 -8.61 22.24
N GLN A 139 -24.89 -7.51 21.50
CA GLN A 139 -25.97 -6.99 20.65
C GLN A 139 -26.11 -7.73 19.32
N LEU A 140 -25.03 -8.31 18.79
CA LEU A 140 -25.03 -8.99 17.49
C LEU A 140 -25.52 -10.45 17.59
N PHE A 141 -25.36 -11.09 18.76
CA PHE A 141 -25.81 -12.46 19.04
C PHE A 141 -27.16 -12.52 19.79
N LYS A 142 -27.89 -11.41 19.89
CA LYS A 142 -29.22 -11.31 20.48
C LYS A 142 -30.25 -10.94 19.43
#